data_AF-A0ABD6BVU6-F1
#
_entry.id   AF-A0ABD6BVU6-F1
#
_cell.length_a   1.000
_cell.length_b   1.000
_cell.length_c   1.000
_cell.angle_alpha   90.00
_cell.angle_beta   90.00
_cell.angle_gamma   90.00
#
_symmetry.space_group_name_H-M   'P 1'
#
loop_
_entity.id
_entity.type
_entity.pdbx_description
1 polymer ?
#
loop_
_entity_poly.entity_id
_entity_poly.type
_entity_poly.pdbx_seq_one_letter_code
_entity_poly.pdbx_strand_id
1 'polypeptide(L)'
;MTEIHEGQRVAVLADAQNLYHTAQSLYSRNIDYAGLLEKAVMDRELVRALAYVIRAESPNEESFFEALEEIGYETKIKEIKTFGDGSQKADWDVGIVLDAVTLASKVDTLVLVSGDGDFARLCSHLRHEGVRIEVFAFENSTADELVEAADAFHDMAAREEEFLL
;
A
#
# COMPACT_ATOMS: atom_id res chain seq x y z
N MET A 1 5.58 5.28 21.81
CA MET A 1 5.74 4.34 20.69
C MET A 1 5.17 3.01 21.15
N THR A 2 4.11 2.53 20.51
CA THR A 2 3.53 1.22 20.81
C THR A 2 4.58 0.17 20.44
N GLU A 3 4.94 -0.71 21.38
CA GLU A 3 5.96 -1.74 21.14
C GLU A 3 5.49 -2.70 20.04
N ILE A 4 6.36 -2.94 19.04
CA ILE A 4 6.15 -3.96 18.01
C ILE A 4 6.56 -5.29 18.64
N HIS A 5 5.65 -6.27 18.59
CA HIS A 5 5.93 -7.61 19.12
C HIS A 5 6.18 -8.57 17.95
N GLU A 6 7.24 -9.37 18.02
CA GLU A 6 7.64 -10.33 16.98
C GLU A 6 6.52 -11.30 16.57
N GLY A 7 5.62 -11.64 17.50
CA GLY A 7 4.47 -12.52 17.22
C GLY A 7 3.26 -11.84 16.55
N GLN A 8 3.33 -10.55 16.20
CA GLN A 8 2.22 -9.87 15.53
C GLN A 8 2.05 -10.40 14.11
N ARG A 9 0.81 -10.68 13.74
CA ARG A 9 0.43 -11.02 12.39
C ARG A 9 0.17 -9.75 11.59
N VAL A 10 0.84 -9.60 10.46
CA VAL A 10 0.77 -8.39 9.63
C VAL A 10 0.23 -8.69 8.24
N ALA A 11 -0.63 -7.80 7.73
CA ALA A 11 -0.95 -7.74 6.30
C ALA A 11 -0.43 -6.43 5.69
N VAL A 12 0.04 -6.50 4.45
CA VAL A 12 0.53 -5.33 3.69
C VAL A 12 -0.35 -5.14 2.47
N LEU A 13 -0.93 -3.95 2.30
CA LEU A 13 -1.75 -3.58 1.15
C LEU A 13 -1.09 -2.39 0.46
N ALA A 14 -0.50 -2.64 -0.71
CA ALA A 14 0.25 -1.63 -1.46
C ALA A 14 -0.51 -1.14 -2.68
N ASP A 15 -0.84 0.15 -2.69
CA ASP A 15 -1.38 0.83 -3.86
C ASP A 15 -0.24 1.19 -4.82
N ALA A 16 0.07 0.27 -5.72
CA ALA A 16 1.21 0.41 -6.63
C ALA A 16 1.04 1.60 -7.58
N GLN A 17 -0.20 1.97 -7.91
CA GLN A 17 -0.49 3.10 -8.78
C GLN A 17 -0.19 4.42 -8.06
N ASN A 18 -0.69 4.59 -6.83
CA ASN A 18 -0.41 5.78 -6.01
C ASN A 18 1.10 5.94 -5.77
N LEU A 19 1.78 4.84 -5.44
CA LEU A 19 3.23 4.83 -5.22
C LEU A 19 4.03 5.15 -6.47
N TYR A 20 3.69 4.55 -7.61
CA TYR A 20 4.38 4.81 -8.87
C TYR A 20 4.24 6.27 -9.31
N HIS A 21 3.01 6.82 -9.26
CA HIS A 21 2.79 8.23 -9.62
C HIS A 21 3.56 9.18 -8.70
N THR A 22 3.58 8.90 -7.41
CA THR A 22 4.30 9.73 -6.43
C THR A 22 5.81 9.64 -6.63
N ALA A 23 6.37 8.44 -6.70
CA ALA A 23 7.80 8.22 -6.88
C ALA A 23 8.32 8.83 -8.19
N GLN A 24 7.58 8.66 -9.28
CA GLN A 24 7.97 9.19 -10.58
C GLN A 24 7.82 10.71 -10.67
N SER A 25 6.81 11.30 -10.05
CA SER A 25 6.57 12.75 -10.10
C SER A 25 7.51 13.54 -9.19
N LEU A 26 7.80 13.04 -7.98
CA LEU A 26 8.61 13.74 -6.99
C LEU A 26 10.10 13.43 -7.10
N TYR A 27 10.45 12.17 -7.40
CA TYR A 27 11.84 11.69 -7.32
C TYR A 27 12.38 11.20 -8.66
N SER A 28 11.53 10.98 -9.67
CA SER A 28 11.90 10.36 -10.96
C SER A 28 12.57 9.00 -10.81
N ARG A 29 12.13 8.21 -9.82
CA ARG A 29 12.68 6.90 -9.46
C ARG A 29 11.58 5.85 -9.35
N ASN A 30 11.97 4.58 -9.38
CA ASN A 30 11.07 3.44 -9.16
C ASN A 30 11.04 3.06 -7.67
N ILE A 31 9.96 2.42 -7.23
CA ILE A 31 9.85 1.88 -5.87
C ILE A 31 10.65 0.58 -5.75
N ASP A 32 11.42 0.46 -4.66
CA ASP A 32 11.95 -0.83 -4.20
C ASP A 32 10.89 -1.57 -3.39
N TYR A 33 10.12 -2.43 -4.06
CA TYR A 33 9.06 -3.22 -3.41
C TYR A 33 9.61 -4.29 -2.45
N ALA A 34 10.85 -4.76 -2.65
CA ALA A 34 11.47 -5.72 -1.76
C ALA A 34 11.87 -5.06 -0.43
N GLY A 35 12.54 -3.90 -0.51
CA GLY A 35 12.83 -3.07 0.65
C GLY A 35 11.56 -2.62 1.37
N LEU A 36 10.54 -2.19 0.62
CA LEU A 36 9.24 -1.83 1.17
C LEU A 36 8.61 -2.98 1.97
N LEU A 37 8.53 -4.19 1.40
CA LEU A 37 7.94 -5.34 2.09
C LEU A 37 8.74 -5.70 3.35
N GLU A 38 10.07 -5.70 3.27
CA GLU A 38 10.95 -5.96 4.40
C GLU A 38 10.69 -4.98 5.55
N LYS A 39 10.63 -3.67 5.27
CA LYS A 39 10.39 -2.64 6.30
C LYS A 39 8.94 -2.59 6.77
N ALA A 40 7.98 -2.95 5.92
CA ALA A 40 6.58 -3.07 6.31
C ALA A 40 6.36 -4.28 7.22
N VAL A 41 7.08 -5.38 7.03
CA VAL A 41 6.93 -6.57 7.88
C VAL A 41 7.78 -6.49 9.14
N MET A 42 9.05 -6.06 9.03
CA MET A 42 10.05 -6.14 10.12
C MET A 42 10.11 -7.59 10.68
N ASP A 43 10.18 -7.75 11.99
CA ASP A 43 10.31 -9.06 12.65
C ASP A 43 8.95 -9.73 12.95
N ARG A 44 7.90 -9.41 12.16
CA ARG A 44 6.51 -9.87 12.35
C ARG A 44 6.14 -11.04 11.42
N GLU A 45 5.07 -11.75 11.76
CA GLU A 45 4.54 -12.83 10.91
C GLU A 45 3.71 -12.25 9.75
N LEU A 46 4.23 -12.30 8.54
CA LEU A 46 3.49 -11.90 7.34
C LEU A 46 2.35 -12.90 7.06
N VAL A 47 1.10 -12.43 7.18
CA VAL A 47 -0.09 -13.21 6.81
C VAL A 47 -0.40 -13.10 5.33
N ARG A 48 -0.29 -11.88 4.77
CA ARG A 48 -0.60 -11.61 3.37
C ARG A 48 -0.01 -10.28 2.91
N ALA A 49 0.55 -10.24 1.71
CA ALA A 49 0.94 -9.01 1.03
C ALA A 49 0.16 -8.90 -0.29
N LEU A 50 -0.56 -7.79 -0.49
CA LEU A 50 -1.36 -7.52 -1.69
C LEU A 50 -0.79 -6.30 -2.40
N ALA A 51 -0.53 -6.42 -3.71
CA ALA A 51 -0.14 -5.29 -4.55
C ALA A 51 -1.25 -4.99 -5.57
N TYR A 52 -1.83 -3.80 -5.48
CA TYR A 52 -2.92 -3.35 -6.32
C TYR A 52 -2.37 -2.59 -7.52
N VAL A 53 -2.43 -3.22 -8.69
CA VAL A 53 -1.80 -2.73 -9.92
C VAL A 53 -2.84 -2.51 -11.00
N ILE A 54 -2.58 -1.52 -11.84
CA ILE A 54 -3.41 -1.24 -13.00
C ILE A 54 -2.63 -1.57 -14.24
N ARG A 55 -3.25 -2.38 -15.11
CA ARG A 55 -2.69 -2.75 -16.40
C ARG A 55 -2.87 -1.58 -17.37
N ALA A 56 -1.76 -0.96 -17.76
CA ALA A 56 -1.65 -0.04 -18.87
C ALA A 56 -1.19 -0.80 -20.13
N GLU A 57 -1.34 -0.21 -21.31
CA GLU A 57 -0.92 -0.84 -22.58
C GLU A 57 0.61 -0.71 -22.80
N SER A 58 1.42 -1.16 -21.84
CA SER A 58 2.89 -1.11 -21.92
C SER A 58 3.51 -2.51 -21.99
N PRO A 59 4.51 -2.75 -22.86
CA PRO A 59 5.11 -4.07 -23.06
C PRO A 59 5.92 -4.61 -21.86
N ASN A 60 6.24 -3.78 -20.87
CA ASN A 60 7.08 -4.17 -19.72
C ASN A 60 6.28 -4.54 -18.45
N GLU A 61 4.95 -4.58 -18.50
CA GLU A 61 4.14 -4.79 -17.31
C GLU A 61 4.17 -6.23 -16.78
N GLU A 62 4.24 -7.22 -17.67
CA GLU A 62 4.28 -8.63 -17.26
C GLU A 62 5.50 -8.90 -16.37
N SER A 63 6.68 -8.39 -16.75
CA SER A 63 7.89 -8.52 -15.94
C SER A 63 7.80 -7.79 -14.60
N PHE A 64 7.06 -6.69 -14.51
CA PHE A 64 6.82 -6.00 -13.24
C PHE A 64 5.90 -6.82 -12.32
N PHE A 65 4.83 -7.41 -12.85
CA PHE A 65 3.94 -8.25 -12.07
C PHE A 65 4.63 -9.53 -11.59
N GLU A 66 5.43 -10.17 -12.45
CA GLU A 66 6.25 -11.32 -12.10
C GLU A 66 7.24 -10.97 -10.97
N ALA A 67 7.92 -9.82 -11.05
CA ALA A 67 8.82 -9.37 -10.00
C ALA A 67 8.12 -9.16 -8.65
N LEU A 68 6.90 -8.59 -8.64
CA LEU A 68 6.11 -8.45 -7.41
C LEU A 68 5.76 -9.80 -6.78
N GLU A 69 5.41 -10.79 -7.61
CA GLU A 69 5.12 -12.14 -7.14
C GLU A 69 6.36 -12.84 -6.59
N GLU A 70 7.52 -12.69 -7.23
CA GLU A 70 8.80 -13.21 -6.73
C GLU A 70 9.22 -12.57 -5.40
N ILE A 71 8.92 -11.29 -5.19
CA ILE A 71 9.14 -10.59 -3.91
C ILE A 71 8.22 -11.12 -2.81
N GLY A 72 7.05 -11.64 -3.16
CA GLY A 72 6.09 -12.24 -2.23
C GLY A 72 4.74 -11.50 -2.14
N TYR A 73 4.45 -10.58 -3.05
CA TYR A 73 3.12 -9.96 -3.16
C TYR A 73 2.18 -10.84 -3.99
N GLU A 74 0.93 -10.94 -3.55
CA GLU A 74 -0.18 -11.39 -4.40
C GLU A 74 -0.66 -10.18 -5.25
N THR A 75 -0.53 -10.25 -6.56
CA THR A 75 -0.91 -9.16 -7.45
C THR A 75 -2.42 -9.11 -7.70
N LYS A 76 -3.02 -7.92 -7.57
CA LYS A 76 -4.41 -7.63 -7.92
C LYS A 76 -4.42 -6.72 -9.13
N ILE A 77 -4.68 -7.29 -10.31
CA ILE A 77 -4.61 -6.57 -11.60
C ILE A 77 -6.00 -6.09 -12.01
N LYS A 78 -6.13 -4.79 -12.32
CA LYS A 78 -7.34 -4.19 -12.88
C LYS A 78 -7.04 -3.57 -14.24
N GLU A 79 -7.87 -3.87 -15.22
CA GLU A 79 -7.80 -3.25 -16.54
C GLU A 79 -8.50 -1.89 -16.52
N ILE A 80 -7.93 -0.91 -17.22
CA ILE A 80 -8.55 0.40 -17.39
C ILE A 80 -9.88 0.22 -18.12
N LYS A 81 -10.97 0.66 -17.49
CA LYS A 81 -12.30 0.67 -18.11
C LYS A 81 -12.65 2.09 -18.54
N THR A 82 -12.82 2.26 -19.84
CA THR A 82 -13.39 3.48 -20.43
C THR A 82 -14.91 3.33 -20.46
N PHE A 83 -15.61 4.21 -19.75
CA PHE A 83 -17.06 4.24 -19.71
C PHE A 83 -17.62 5.03 -20.91
N GLY A 84 -18.90 4.81 -21.21
CA GLY A 84 -19.57 5.44 -22.36
C GLY A 84 -19.67 6.97 -22.29
N ASP A 85 -19.40 7.57 -21.12
CA ASP A 85 -19.29 9.01 -20.90
C ASP A 85 -17.85 9.55 -21.08
N GLY A 86 -16.90 8.69 -21.44
CA GLY A 86 -15.50 9.02 -21.61
C GLY A 86 -14.70 9.05 -20.29
N SER A 87 -15.35 8.79 -19.14
CA SER A 87 -14.63 8.66 -17.87
C SER A 87 -13.83 7.35 -17.85
N GLN A 88 -12.62 7.42 -17.32
CA GLN A 88 -11.80 6.24 -17.04
C GLN A 88 -11.80 6.04 -15.53
N LYS A 89 -12.29 4.89 -15.06
CA LYS A 89 -12.11 4.49 -13.65
C LYS A 89 -11.06 3.40 -13.58
N ALA A 90 -9.95 3.78 -12.98
CA ALA A 90 -8.78 2.97 -12.78
C ALA A 90 -8.20 3.35 -11.42
N ASP A 91 -8.98 3.11 -10.36
CA ASP A 91 -8.54 3.15 -8.95
C ASP A 91 -8.80 1.77 -8.32
N TRP A 92 -8.12 1.48 -7.21
CA TRP A 92 -8.32 0.24 -6.46
C TRP A 92 -9.01 0.45 -5.11
N ASP A 93 -9.43 1.67 -4.79
CA ASP A 93 -9.85 2.11 -3.46
C ASP A 93 -10.88 1.19 -2.82
N VAL A 94 -11.94 0.87 -3.57
CA VAL A 94 -13.00 -0.03 -3.08
C VAL A 94 -12.47 -1.44 -2.83
N GLY A 95 -11.59 -1.94 -3.71
CA GLY A 95 -10.98 -3.26 -3.55
C GLY A 95 -10.05 -3.33 -2.34
N ILE A 96 -9.22 -2.30 -2.16
CA ILE A 96 -8.33 -2.14 -1.00
C ILE A 96 -9.15 -2.12 0.28
N VAL A 97 -10.21 -1.31 0.35
CA VAL A 97 -11.11 -1.25 1.52
C VAL A 97 -11.73 -2.62 1.84
N LEU A 98 -12.25 -3.32 0.82
CA LEU A 98 -12.88 -4.63 1.03
C LEU A 98 -11.90 -5.68 1.54
N ASP A 99 -10.71 -5.76 0.95
CA ASP A 99 -9.68 -6.69 1.38
C ASP A 99 -9.17 -6.34 2.79
N ALA A 100 -8.96 -5.06 3.09
CA ALA A 100 -8.52 -4.60 4.40
C ALA A 100 -9.50 -4.99 5.52
N VAL A 101 -10.80 -4.72 5.30
CA VAL A 101 -11.86 -5.10 6.26
C VAL A 101 -11.96 -6.62 6.39
N THR A 102 -11.80 -7.36 5.30
CA THR A 102 -11.83 -8.83 5.32
C THR A 102 -10.65 -9.41 6.13
N LEU A 103 -9.47 -8.82 5.96
CA LEU A 103 -8.25 -9.23 6.66
C LEU A 103 -8.21 -8.78 8.12
N ALA A 104 -8.98 -7.77 8.51
CA ALA A 104 -8.97 -7.21 9.86
C ALA A 104 -9.08 -8.28 10.97
N SER A 105 -9.95 -9.28 10.79
CA SER A 105 -10.13 -10.37 11.76
C SER A 105 -8.99 -11.42 11.80
N LYS A 106 -7.99 -11.28 10.92
CA LYS A 106 -6.91 -12.27 10.69
C LYS A 106 -5.53 -11.74 11.04
N VAL A 107 -5.41 -10.43 11.27
CA VAL A 107 -4.13 -9.76 11.53
C VAL A 107 -4.24 -8.89 12.77
N ASP A 108 -3.09 -8.63 13.38
CA ASP A 108 -2.97 -7.72 14.51
C ASP A 108 -2.54 -6.32 14.04
N THR A 109 -1.89 -6.24 12.88
CA THR A 109 -1.50 -4.99 12.21
C THR A 109 -1.80 -5.05 10.72
N LEU A 110 -2.30 -3.95 10.18
CA LEU A 110 -2.42 -3.75 8.74
C LEU A 110 -1.58 -2.54 8.31
N VAL A 111 -0.66 -2.80 7.38
CA VAL A 111 0.17 -1.79 6.74
C VAL A 111 -0.50 -1.37 5.44
N LEU A 112 -0.92 -0.11 5.37
CA LEU A 112 -1.42 0.52 4.16
C LEU A 112 -0.28 1.30 3.50
N VAL A 113 0.07 0.96 2.27
CA VAL A 113 1.07 1.70 1.50
C VAL A 113 0.35 2.55 0.44
N SER A 114 -0.06 3.74 0.85
CA SER A 114 -0.72 4.76 0.01
C SER A 114 -0.73 6.11 0.74
N GLY A 115 -0.62 7.21 -0.01
CA GLY A 115 -0.76 8.57 0.50
C GLY A 115 -2.20 9.12 0.42
N ASP A 116 -3.15 8.34 -0.07
CA ASP A 116 -4.51 8.82 -0.38
C ASP A 116 -5.38 9.04 0.88
N GLY A 117 -5.85 10.29 1.05
CA GLY A 117 -6.71 10.72 2.15
C GLY A 117 -8.05 9.98 2.23
N ASP A 118 -8.56 9.45 1.11
CA ASP A 118 -9.83 8.72 1.07
C ASP A 118 -9.81 7.44 1.95
N PHE A 119 -8.61 6.93 2.29
CA PHE A 119 -8.45 5.82 3.23
C PHE A 119 -8.49 6.20 4.72
N ALA A 120 -8.55 7.49 5.10
CA ALA A 120 -8.58 7.89 6.51
C ALA A 120 -9.76 7.28 7.28
N ARG A 121 -10.91 7.13 6.62
CA ARG A 121 -12.09 6.43 7.18
C ARG A 121 -11.85 4.94 7.38
N LEU A 122 -11.12 4.30 6.47
CA LEU A 122 -10.72 2.89 6.59
C LEU A 122 -9.82 2.72 7.81
N CYS A 123 -8.78 3.56 7.96
CA CYS A 123 -7.87 3.51 9.11
C CYS A 123 -8.64 3.63 10.44
N SER A 124 -9.55 4.61 10.52
CA SER A 124 -10.40 4.81 11.70
C SER A 124 -11.29 3.60 12.01
N HIS A 125 -11.85 2.95 10.99
CA HIS A 125 -12.68 1.76 11.14
C HIS A 125 -11.88 0.55 11.63
N LEU A 126 -10.72 0.27 11.01
CA LEU A 126 -9.89 -0.86 11.40
C LEU A 126 -9.34 -0.72 12.83
N ARG A 127 -8.99 0.50 13.24
CA ARG A 127 -8.59 0.80 14.61
C ARG A 127 -9.72 0.51 15.61
N HIS A 128 -10.97 0.81 15.24
CA HIS A 128 -12.14 0.45 16.05
C HIS A 128 -12.32 -1.07 16.16
N GLU A 129 -11.98 -1.83 15.11
CA GLU A 129 -11.97 -3.30 15.13
C GLU A 129 -10.76 -3.89 15.89
N GLY A 130 -9.90 -3.05 16.48
CA GLY A 130 -8.75 -3.48 17.28
C GLY A 130 -7.51 -3.82 16.46
N VAL A 131 -7.49 -3.48 15.16
CA VAL A 131 -6.32 -3.66 14.29
C VAL A 131 -5.46 -2.41 14.34
N ARG A 132 -4.16 -2.58 14.58
CA ARG A 132 -3.20 -1.48 14.48
C ARG A 132 -2.99 -1.09 13.01
N ILE A 133 -3.04 0.20 12.69
CA ILE A 133 -2.84 0.70 11.33
C ILE A 133 -1.55 1.48 11.20
N GLU A 134 -0.70 1.03 10.29
CA GLU A 134 0.55 1.70 9.93
C GLU A 134 0.44 2.16 8.48
N VAL A 135 0.75 3.43 8.22
CA VAL A 135 0.74 3.99 6.86
C VAL A 135 2.18 4.23 6.43
N PHE A 136 2.53 3.71 5.24
CA PHE A 136 3.78 3.99 4.56
C PHE A 136 3.47 4.82 3.32
N ALA A 137 4.01 6.02 3.25
CA ALA A 137 3.84 6.90 2.09
C ALA A 137 4.93 7.98 2.07
N PHE A 138 4.97 8.78 1.01
CA PHE A 138 5.81 9.98 0.97
C PHE A 138 5.05 11.13 1.62
N GLU A 139 5.57 11.70 2.71
CA GLU A 139 4.89 12.77 3.47
C GLU A 139 4.44 13.93 2.57
N ASN A 140 5.29 14.33 1.62
CA ASN A 140 5.04 15.43 0.67
C ASN A 140 3.80 15.24 -0.23
N SER A 141 3.28 14.02 -0.34
CA SER A 141 2.10 13.68 -1.15
C SER A 141 1.00 12.99 -0.35
N THR A 142 1.08 13.03 0.98
CA THR A 142 0.14 12.36 1.86
C THR A 142 -0.84 13.36 2.47
N ALA A 143 -2.12 13.01 2.53
CA ALA A 143 -3.12 13.85 3.19
C ALA A 143 -2.96 13.83 4.72
N ASP A 144 -3.00 15.01 5.36
CA ASP A 144 -2.87 15.14 6.83
C ASP A 144 -3.88 14.27 7.59
N GLU A 145 -5.12 14.18 7.08
CA GLU A 145 -6.18 13.37 7.69
C GLU A 145 -5.87 11.87 7.70
N LEU A 146 -5.10 11.37 6.73
CA LEU A 146 -4.65 9.97 6.72
C LEU A 146 -3.59 9.74 7.80
N VAL A 147 -2.64 10.68 7.91
CA VAL A 147 -1.58 10.63 8.94
C VAL A 147 -2.20 10.65 10.33
N GLU A 148 -3.19 11.51 10.57
CA GLU A 148 -3.91 11.59 11.85
C GLU A 148 -4.77 10.34 12.14
N ALA A 149 -5.27 9.67 11.10
CA ALA A 149 -6.10 8.48 11.27
C ALA A 149 -5.29 7.20 11.55
N ALA A 150 -4.01 7.15 11.16
CA ALA A 150 -3.12 6.02 11.39
C ALA A 150 -2.60 5.95 12.84
N ASP A 151 -2.25 4.75 13.33
CA ASP A 151 -1.57 4.58 14.62
C ASP A 151 -0.06 4.86 14.51
N ALA A 152 0.52 4.71 13.31
CA ALA A 152 1.86 5.16 12.97
C ALA A 152 1.95 5.55 11.49
N PHE A 153 2.73 6.57 11.23
CA PHE A 153 3.08 7.00 9.89
C PHE A 153 4.59 6.82 9.67
N HIS A 154 4.95 6.17 8.56
CA HIS A 154 6.31 5.88 8.16
C HIS A 154 6.60 6.66 6.88
N ASP A 155 7.28 7.79 7.04
CA ASP A 155 7.66 8.62 5.91
C ASP A 155 8.76 7.95 5.09
N MET A 156 8.42 7.61 3.85
CA MET A 156 9.35 7.06 2.86
C MET A 156 10.28 8.13 2.28
N ALA A 157 9.89 9.42 2.32
CA ALA A 157 10.71 10.52 1.84
C ALA A 157 11.92 10.77 2.76
N ALA A 158 11.80 10.55 4.06
CA ALA A 158 12.93 10.64 4.99
C ALA A 158 14.00 9.55 4.78
N ARG A 159 13.68 8.48 4.04
CA ARG A 159 14.53 7.27 3.89
C ARG A 159 14.52 6.78 2.44
N GLU A 160 14.67 7.70 1.48
CA GLU A 160 14.59 7.43 0.04
C GLU A 160 15.44 6.23 -0.41
N GLU A 161 16.66 6.08 0.13
CA GLU A 161 17.59 5.00 -0.24
C GLU A 161 17.08 3.59 0.13
N GLU A 162 16.09 3.48 1.03
CA GLU A 162 15.48 2.21 1.43
C GLU A 162 14.24 1.84 0.61
N PHE A 163 13.67 2.80 -0.12
CA PHE A 163 12.37 2.66 -0.78
C PHE A 163 12.39 2.99 -2.27
N LEU A 164 13.46 3.59 -2.78
CA LEU A 164 13.60 4.00 -4.18
C LEU A 164 14.83 3.37 -4.84
N LEU A 165 14.66 2.94 -6.08
CA LEU A 165 15.71 2.44 -6.99
C LEU A 165 16.27 3.56 -7.87
#